data_AF-A0A975FR90-F1
#
_entry.id   AF-A0A975FR90-F1
#
_cell.length_a   1.000
_cell.length_b   1.000
_cell.length_c   1.000
_cell.angle_alpha   90.00
_cell.angle_beta   90.00
_cell.angle_gamma   90.00
#
_symmetry.space_group_name_H-M   'P 1'
#
loop_
_entity.id
_entity.type
_entity.pdbx_description
1 polymer ?
#
loop_
_entity_poly.entity_id
_entity_poly.type
_entity_poly.pdbx_seq_one_letter_code
_entity_poly.pdbx_strand_id
1 'polypeptide(L)'
;MGTKNNKKGKPLTKIQQKFISVVRNSDLCDALEVCNWTGEKFEKLLSTNCSFKKAYYEAKGLTLKQAEFLRIFPKKLCNISKTCLAMSINRKTFYRWKESNPEFAQEVENTREGFYDDVENIIYEKIFIEKDTSVLIYFTKTRMKHRGYVEKQEHNINANVKGQMEITNKYAGLSIDELDEIEKDLRNKAGLK
;
A
#
# COMPACT_ATOMS: atom_id res chain seq x y z
N MET A 1 -30.89 34.50 0.05
CA MET A 1 -30.28 33.17 -0.27
C MET A 1 -30.25 32.35 1.00
N GLY A 2 -30.95 31.20 0.99
CA GLY A 2 -31.39 30.49 2.19
C GLY A 2 -30.27 29.97 3.09
N THR A 3 -30.40 30.29 4.38
CA THR A 3 -29.63 29.74 5.50
C THR A 3 -29.84 28.23 5.59
N LYS A 4 -28.76 27.44 5.46
CA LYS A 4 -28.80 25.99 5.65
C LYS A 4 -29.21 25.66 7.09
N ASN A 5 -30.40 25.07 7.23
CA ASN A 5 -30.94 24.56 8.49
C ASN A 5 -29.95 23.62 9.17
N ASN A 6 -29.44 24.04 10.32
CA ASN A 6 -28.65 23.22 11.23
C ASN A 6 -29.60 22.19 11.88
N LYS A 7 -29.75 21.01 11.28
CA LYS A 7 -30.57 19.92 11.83
C LYS A 7 -29.96 19.49 13.18
N LYS A 8 -30.49 20.00 14.29
CA LYS A 8 -30.18 19.53 15.64
C LYS A 8 -30.50 18.03 15.69
N GLY A 9 -29.47 17.19 15.70
CA GLY A 9 -29.64 15.74 15.76
C GLY A 9 -30.29 15.33 17.08
N LYS A 10 -31.02 14.20 17.07
CA LYS A 10 -31.64 13.65 18.29
C LYS A 10 -30.55 13.43 19.37
N PRO A 11 -30.85 13.71 20.65
CA PRO A 11 -29.92 13.47 21.75
C PRO A 11 -29.57 11.98 21.85
N LEU A 12 -28.34 11.68 22.26
CA LEU A 12 -27.85 10.30 22.39
C LEU A 12 -28.58 9.57 23.52
N THR A 13 -28.94 8.31 23.29
CA THR A 13 -29.52 7.45 24.33
C THR A 13 -28.44 6.98 25.30
N LYS A 14 -28.82 6.58 26.53
CA LYS A 14 -27.87 6.06 27.53
C LYS A 14 -27.05 4.87 27.02
N ILE A 15 -27.68 4.00 26.21
CA ILE A 15 -27.00 2.85 25.59
C ILE A 15 -25.97 3.32 24.56
N GLN A 16 -26.29 4.34 23.75
CA GLN A 16 -25.33 4.92 22.80
C GLN A 16 -24.14 5.59 23.49
N GLN A 17 -24.38 6.27 24.61
CA GLN A 17 -23.31 6.86 25.41
C GLN A 17 -22.40 5.77 26.01
N LYS A 18 -22.99 4.68 26.53
CA LYS A 18 -22.24 3.51 26.99
C LYS A 18 -21.38 2.92 25.86
N PHE A 19 -21.96 2.70 24.68
CA PHE A 19 -21.23 2.19 23.52
C PHE A 19 -20.01 3.07 23.18
N ILE A 20 -20.20 4.39 23.11
CA ILE A 20 -19.12 5.34 22.80
C ILE A 20 -18.01 5.29 23.85
N SER A 21 -18.34 5.12 25.13
CA SER A 21 -17.34 4.99 26.18
C SER A 21 -16.48 3.73 26.06
N VAL A 22 -17.06 2.64 25.55
CA VAL A 22 -16.35 1.37 25.34
C VAL A 22 -15.45 1.45 24.12
N VAL A 23 -15.93 2.02 23.00
CA VAL A 23 -15.15 2.18 21.76
C VAL A 23 -13.86 2.98 21.94
N ARG A 24 -13.77 3.83 22.97
CA ARG A 24 -12.54 4.57 23.27
C ARG A 24 -11.40 3.70 23.80
N ASN A 25 -11.72 2.54 24.38
CA ASN A 25 -10.78 1.70 25.12
C ASN A 25 -10.69 0.27 24.57
N SER A 26 -11.59 -0.12 23.67
CA SER A 26 -11.74 -1.50 23.20
C SER A 26 -12.16 -1.53 21.73
N ASP A 27 -12.05 -2.72 21.12
CA ASP A 27 -12.38 -2.90 19.71
C ASP A 27 -13.89 -2.80 19.44
N LEU A 28 -14.25 -2.61 18.17
CA LEU A 28 -15.64 -2.51 17.74
C LEU A 28 -16.43 -3.77 18.10
N CYS A 29 -15.82 -4.95 18.00
CA CYS A 29 -16.45 -6.22 18.36
C CYS A 29 -16.86 -6.24 19.83
N ASP A 30 -15.96 -5.90 20.75
CA ASP A 30 -16.24 -5.84 22.18
C ASP A 30 -17.37 -4.83 22.50
N ALA A 31 -17.34 -3.68 21.83
CA ALA A 31 -18.38 -2.66 22.01
C ALA A 31 -19.76 -3.13 21.54
N LEU A 32 -19.82 -3.91 20.46
CA LEU A 32 -21.06 -4.51 19.95
C LEU A 32 -21.59 -5.59 20.89
N GLU A 33 -20.72 -6.44 21.43
CA GLU A 33 -21.08 -7.47 22.40
C GLU A 33 -21.65 -6.87 23.69
N VAL A 34 -20.96 -5.88 24.27
CA VAL A 34 -21.40 -5.20 25.51
C VAL A 34 -22.77 -4.52 25.36
N CYS A 35 -23.09 -4.08 24.15
CA CYS A 35 -24.37 -3.44 23.85
C CYS A 35 -25.43 -4.40 23.29
N ASN A 36 -25.07 -5.68 23.06
CA ASN A 36 -25.87 -6.69 22.39
C ASN A 36 -26.45 -6.18 21.05
N TRP A 37 -25.58 -5.62 20.22
CA TRP A 37 -25.94 -5.06 18.91
C TRP A 37 -25.39 -5.92 17.78
N THR A 38 -26.20 -6.11 16.75
CA THR A 38 -25.75 -6.69 15.47
C THR A 38 -25.07 -5.61 14.61
N GLY A 39 -24.17 -6.04 13.72
CA GLY A 39 -23.53 -5.14 12.75
C GLY A 39 -24.53 -4.36 11.90
N GLU A 40 -25.62 -5.00 11.46
CA GLU A 40 -26.69 -4.34 10.71
C GLU A 40 -27.37 -3.21 11.49
N LYS A 41 -27.65 -3.44 12.77
CA LYS A 41 -28.24 -2.43 13.66
C LYS A 41 -27.30 -1.24 13.82
N PHE A 42 -26.00 -1.51 13.95
CA PHE A 42 -24.97 -0.49 14.06
C PHE A 42 -24.87 0.38 12.78
N GLU A 43 -24.81 -0.24 11.60
CA GLU A 43 -24.77 0.48 10.31
C GLU A 43 -26.04 1.32 10.06
N LYS A 44 -27.20 0.77 10.40
CA LYS A 44 -28.47 1.52 10.37
C LYS A 44 -28.43 2.73 11.31
N LEU A 45 -27.83 2.59 12.48
CA LEU A 45 -27.71 3.68 13.43
C LEU A 45 -26.73 4.76 12.96
N LEU A 46 -25.59 4.36 12.38
CA LEU A 46 -24.60 5.26 11.78
C LEU A 46 -25.18 6.11 10.64
N SER A 47 -26.04 5.52 9.81
CA SER A 47 -26.69 6.22 8.70
C SER A 47 -27.85 7.11 9.14
N THR A 48 -28.60 6.72 10.17
CA THR A 48 -29.82 7.42 10.58
C THR A 48 -29.56 8.56 11.58
N ASN A 49 -28.62 8.37 12.52
CA ASN A 49 -28.39 9.32 13.61
C ASN A 49 -27.07 10.09 13.43
N CYS A 50 -27.18 11.35 13.00
CA CYS A 50 -26.03 12.22 12.80
C CYS A 50 -25.25 12.54 14.08
N SER A 51 -25.94 12.64 15.23
CA SER A 51 -25.29 12.86 16.54
C SER A 51 -24.44 11.67 16.94
N PHE A 52 -24.97 10.45 16.74
CA PHE A 52 -24.26 9.21 17.01
C PHE A 52 -23.05 9.04 16.07
N LYS A 53 -23.25 9.25 14.76
CA LYS A 53 -22.17 9.21 13.76
C LYS A 53 -21.01 10.11 14.17
N LYS A 54 -21.31 11.35 14.57
CA LYS A 54 -20.29 12.30 15.01
C LYS A 54 -19.55 11.82 16.27
N ALA A 55 -20.29 11.42 17.30
CA ALA A 55 -19.69 11.00 18.57
C ALA A 55 -18.86 9.70 18.46
N TYR A 56 -19.27 8.77 17.58
CA TYR A 56 -18.51 7.55 17.29
C TYR A 56 -17.15 7.87 16.64
N TYR A 57 -17.12 8.68 15.58
CA TYR A 57 -15.86 9.01 14.92
C TYR A 57 -14.96 9.88 15.79
N GLU A 58 -15.53 10.78 16.60
CA GLU A 58 -14.76 11.53 17.60
C GLU A 58 -14.12 10.59 18.64
N ALA A 59 -14.82 9.53 19.07
CA ALA A 59 -14.25 8.52 19.95
C ALA A 59 -13.13 7.70 19.30
N LYS A 60 -13.20 7.47 17.97
CA LYS A 60 -12.12 6.87 17.18
C LYS A 60 -10.98 7.86 16.81
N GLY A 61 -11.04 9.11 17.23
CA GLY A 61 -10.04 10.13 16.88
C GLY A 61 -10.14 10.66 15.45
N LEU A 62 -11.24 10.40 14.74
CA LEU A 62 -11.44 10.78 13.33
C LEU A 62 -12.39 11.96 13.18
N THR A 63 -12.07 12.87 12.26
CA THR A 63 -13.04 13.89 11.82
C THR A 63 -14.10 13.28 10.91
N LEU A 64 -15.29 13.91 10.85
CA LEU A 64 -16.36 13.49 9.93
C LEU A 64 -15.92 13.40 8.46
N LYS A 65 -15.03 14.30 8.04
CA LYS A 65 -14.49 14.27 6.67
C LYS A 65 -13.52 13.12 6.46
N GLN A 66 -12.65 12.82 7.42
CA GLN A 66 -11.75 11.66 7.35
C GLN A 66 -12.53 10.35 7.35
N ALA A 67 -13.56 10.22 8.19
CA ALA A 67 -14.44 9.07 8.20
C ALA A 67 -15.17 8.85 6.86
N GLU A 68 -15.66 9.94 6.25
CA GLU A 68 -16.29 9.88 4.94
C GLU A 68 -15.29 9.49 3.84
N PHE A 69 -14.03 9.92 3.97
CA PHE A 69 -12.95 9.49 3.09
C PHE A 69 -12.73 7.99 3.16
N LEU A 70 -12.58 7.43 4.37
CA LEU A 70 -12.39 5.99 4.58
C LEU A 70 -13.56 5.17 4.03
N ARG A 71 -14.78 5.70 4.04
CA ARG A 71 -15.97 5.04 3.47
C ARG A 71 -15.97 5.00 1.94
N ILE A 72 -15.39 6.01 1.28
CA ILE A 72 -15.35 6.13 -0.19
C ILE A 72 -14.09 5.49 -0.78
N PHE A 73 -12.98 5.51 -0.04
CA PHE A 73 -11.67 5.04 -0.47
C PHE A 73 -11.66 3.61 -1.04
N PRO A 74 -12.24 2.58 -0.38
CA PRO A 74 -12.27 1.22 -0.92
C PRO A 74 -13.14 1.13 -2.18
N LYS A 75 -14.25 1.89 -2.25
CA LYS A 75 -15.12 1.98 -3.43
C LYS A 75 -14.44 2.59 -4.66
N LYS A 76 -13.28 3.24 -4.46
CA LYS A 76 -12.44 3.81 -5.50
C LYS A 76 -11.13 3.03 -5.66
N LEU A 77 -11.11 1.76 -5.26
CA LEU A 77 -9.96 0.85 -5.41
C LEU A 77 -8.70 1.44 -4.77
N CYS A 78 -8.85 2.02 -3.58
CA CYS A 78 -7.77 2.65 -2.81
C CYS A 78 -7.00 3.74 -3.59
N ASN A 79 -7.63 4.36 -4.60
CA ASN A 79 -7.04 5.42 -5.38
C ASN A 79 -7.24 6.79 -4.70
N ILE A 80 -6.14 7.39 -4.23
CA ILE A 80 -6.17 8.68 -3.53
C ILE A 80 -6.75 9.78 -4.44
N SER A 81 -6.33 9.84 -5.71
CA SER A 81 -6.74 10.89 -6.65
C SER A 81 -8.24 10.86 -6.91
N LYS A 82 -8.78 9.66 -7.20
CA LYS A 82 -10.19 9.48 -7.51
C LYS A 82 -11.07 9.72 -6.28
N THR A 83 -10.60 9.32 -5.11
CA THR A 83 -11.29 9.59 -3.83
C THR A 83 -11.29 11.08 -3.50
N CYS A 84 -10.14 11.76 -3.66
CA CYS A 84 -10.04 13.20 -3.46
C CYS A 84 -10.99 13.97 -4.39
N LEU A 85 -11.06 13.57 -5.67
CA LEU A 85 -11.99 14.14 -6.65
C LEU A 85 -13.44 13.93 -6.24
N ALA A 86 -13.81 12.70 -5.85
CA ALA A 86 -15.17 12.37 -5.41
C ALA A 86 -15.62 13.17 -4.18
N MET A 87 -14.68 13.55 -3.32
CA MET A 87 -14.95 14.34 -2.11
C MET A 87 -14.73 15.85 -2.29
N SER A 88 -14.33 16.31 -3.48
CA SER A 88 -13.97 17.70 -3.74
C SER A 88 -12.90 18.24 -2.76
N ILE A 89 -11.88 17.43 -2.46
CA ILE A 89 -10.74 17.82 -1.62
C ILE A 89 -9.45 17.78 -2.44
N ASN A 90 -8.47 18.61 -2.05
CA ASN A 90 -7.14 18.56 -2.65
C ASN A 90 -6.32 17.41 -2.05
N ARG A 91 -5.45 16.77 -2.84
CA ARG A 91 -4.55 15.69 -2.39
C ARG A 91 -3.66 16.12 -1.22
N LYS A 92 -3.26 17.40 -1.17
CA LYS A 92 -2.51 17.97 -0.03
C LYS A 92 -3.24 17.79 1.31
N THR A 93 -4.58 17.88 1.31
CA THR A 93 -5.39 17.67 2.50
C THR A 93 -5.27 16.25 3.04
N PHE A 94 -5.27 15.26 2.14
CA PHE A 94 -5.10 13.85 2.53
C PHE A 94 -3.76 13.61 3.21
N TYR A 95 -2.66 14.10 2.61
CA TYR A 95 -1.33 13.91 3.19
C TYR A 95 -1.19 14.61 4.54
N ARG A 96 -1.71 15.84 4.66
CA ARG A 96 -1.76 16.54 5.94
C ARG A 96 -2.53 15.73 7.00
N TRP A 97 -3.66 15.12 6.64
CA TRP A 97 -4.40 14.27 7.57
C TRP A 97 -3.61 13.03 7.98
N LYS A 98 -2.91 12.39 7.05
CA LYS A 98 -2.07 11.23 7.34
C LYS A 98 -0.92 11.57 8.29
N GLU A 99 -0.35 12.77 8.16
CA GLU A 99 0.74 13.25 9.03
C GLU A 99 0.23 13.67 10.41
N SER A 100 -0.89 14.39 10.47
CA SER A 100 -1.41 14.96 11.73
C SER A 100 -2.21 13.99 12.60
N ASN A 101 -2.69 12.88 12.04
CA ASN A 101 -3.64 11.98 12.70
C ASN A 101 -3.23 10.51 12.46
N PRO A 102 -2.57 9.86 13.45
CA PRO A 102 -2.06 8.50 13.30
C PRO A 102 -3.19 7.47 13.17
N GLU A 103 -4.33 7.67 13.81
CA GLU A 103 -5.50 6.78 13.70
C GLU A 103 -6.03 6.75 12.27
N PHE A 104 -6.12 7.91 11.61
CA PHE A 104 -6.48 8.00 10.20
C PHE A 104 -5.44 7.32 9.31
N ALA A 105 -4.15 7.50 9.59
CA ALA A 105 -3.09 6.84 8.83
C ALA A 105 -3.19 5.31 8.92
N GLN A 106 -3.45 4.78 10.11
CA GLN A 106 -3.63 3.35 10.34
C GLN A 106 -4.85 2.80 9.61
N GLU A 107 -6.00 3.47 9.71
CA GLU A 107 -7.23 3.02 9.03
C GLU A 107 -7.10 3.07 7.50
N VAL A 108 -6.35 4.03 6.96
CA VAL A 108 -6.02 4.07 5.52
C VAL A 108 -5.21 2.84 5.12
N GLU A 109 -4.24 2.44 5.95
CA GLU A 109 -3.40 1.28 5.65
C GLU A 109 -4.16 -0.03 5.81
N ASN A 110 -4.97 -0.18 6.85
CA ASN A 110 -5.88 -1.32 7.02
C ASN A 110 -6.82 -1.48 5.81
N THR A 111 -7.32 -0.36 5.27
CA THR A 111 -8.15 -0.38 4.06
C THR A 111 -7.37 -0.82 2.81
N ARG A 112 -6.07 -0.52 2.74
CA ARG A 112 -5.21 -0.98 1.63
C ARG A 112 -4.87 -2.45 1.74
N GLU A 113 -4.55 -2.93 2.93
CA GLU A 113 -4.31 -4.37 3.16
C GLU A 113 -5.54 -5.17 2.75
N GLY A 114 -6.74 -4.76 3.14
CA GLY A 114 -7.97 -5.41 2.68
C GLY A 114 -8.16 -5.36 1.15
N PHE A 115 -7.71 -4.29 0.48
CA PHE A 115 -7.71 -4.25 -0.99
C PHE A 115 -6.69 -5.20 -1.61
N TYR A 116 -5.53 -5.40 -0.97
CA TYR A 116 -4.57 -6.42 -1.41
C TYR A 116 -5.13 -7.82 -1.24
N ASP A 117 -5.83 -8.11 -0.14
CA ASP A 117 -6.55 -9.39 0.04
C ASP A 117 -7.57 -9.64 -1.08
N ASP A 118 -8.33 -8.61 -1.48
CA ASP A 118 -9.26 -8.70 -2.61
C ASP A 118 -8.54 -9.01 -3.93
N VAL A 119 -7.36 -8.41 -4.17
CA VAL A 119 -6.53 -8.69 -5.33
C VAL A 119 -5.97 -10.12 -5.28
N GLU A 120 -5.57 -10.60 -4.10
CA GLU A 120 -5.13 -11.98 -3.92
C GLU A 120 -6.25 -12.98 -4.22
N ASN A 121 -7.49 -12.68 -3.82
CA ASN A 121 -8.66 -13.49 -4.17
C ASN A 121 -8.83 -13.60 -5.69
N ILE A 122 -8.69 -12.49 -6.44
CA ILE A 122 -8.73 -12.51 -7.91
C ILE A 122 -7.59 -13.36 -8.48
N ILE A 123 -6.38 -13.27 -7.92
CA ILE A 123 -5.25 -14.11 -8.34
C ILE A 123 -5.56 -15.59 -8.12
N TYR A 124 -6.12 -15.96 -6.97
CA TYR A 124 -6.51 -17.34 -6.68
C TYR A 124 -7.61 -17.83 -7.63
N GLU A 125 -8.61 -17.00 -7.93
CA GLU A 125 -9.65 -17.31 -8.91
C GLU A 125 -9.05 -17.61 -10.28
N LYS A 126 -8.13 -16.76 -10.76
CA LYS A 126 -7.42 -16.96 -12.03
C LYS A 126 -6.60 -18.24 -12.07
N ILE A 127 -5.97 -18.61 -10.95
CA ILE A 127 -5.15 -19.83 -10.87
C ILE A 127 -6.02 -21.09 -10.82
N PHE A 128 -7.03 -21.11 -9.94
CA PHE A 128 -7.78 -22.34 -9.64
C PHE A 128 -8.99 -22.55 -10.55
N ILE A 129 -9.65 -21.49 -11.00
CA ILE A 129 -10.85 -21.57 -11.85
C ILE A 129 -10.47 -21.38 -13.32
N GLU A 130 -9.89 -20.23 -13.67
CA GLU A 130 -9.56 -19.91 -15.07
C GLU A 130 -8.35 -20.70 -15.61
N LYS A 131 -7.54 -21.29 -14.71
CA LYS A 131 -6.29 -22.01 -15.03
C LYS A 131 -5.32 -21.16 -15.84
N ASP A 132 -5.26 -19.85 -15.57
CA ASP A 132 -4.33 -18.94 -16.22
C ASP A 132 -2.88 -19.30 -15.84
N THR A 133 -2.14 -19.82 -16.81
CA THR A 133 -0.76 -20.27 -16.63
C THR A 133 0.21 -19.11 -16.39
N SER A 134 -0.07 -17.92 -16.92
CA SER A 134 0.77 -16.73 -16.74
C SER A 134 0.72 -16.27 -15.29
N VAL A 135 -0.48 -16.19 -14.72
CA VAL A 135 -0.69 -15.83 -13.31
C VAL A 135 -0.11 -16.90 -12.38
N LEU A 136 -0.28 -18.18 -12.69
CA LEU A 136 0.31 -19.28 -11.94
C LEU A 136 1.86 -19.21 -11.91
N ILE A 137 2.49 -18.99 -13.07
CA ILE A 137 3.94 -18.84 -13.16
C ILE A 137 4.41 -17.62 -12.35
N TYR A 138 3.71 -16.50 -12.44
CA TYR A 138 4.03 -15.30 -11.66
C TYR A 138 3.88 -15.53 -10.15
N PHE A 139 2.79 -16.15 -9.72
CA PHE A 139 2.50 -16.45 -8.31
C PHE A 139 3.54 -17.40 -7.71
N THR A 140 3.88 -18.48 -8.42
CA THR A 140 4.90 -19.45 -7.96
C THR A 140 6.28 -18.79 -7.82
N LYS A 141 6.67 -17.95 -8.80
CA LYS A 141 7.93 -17.19 -8.76
C LYS A 141 8.01 -16.16 -7.63
N THR A 142 6.87 -15.67 -7.13
CA THR A 142 6.83 -14.60 -6.12
C THR A 142 6.59 -15.15 -4.71
N ARG A 143 5.58 -16.00 -4.52
CA ARG A 143 5.17 -16.53 -3.21
C ARG A 143 5.81 -17.88 -2.86
N MET A 144 6.21 -18.68 -3.85
CA MET A 144 6.74 -20.04 -3.64
C MET A 144 8.26 -20.14 -3.85
N LYS A 145 9.00 -19.03 -3.78
CA LYS A 145 10.47 -19.01 -3.90
C LYS A 145 11.17 -20.00 -2.96
N HIS A 146 10.66 -20.16 -1.74
CA HIS A 146 11.15 -21.10 -0.74
C HIS A 146 11.09 -22.57 -1.19
N ARG A 147 10.31 -22.89 -2.22
CA ARG A 147 10.21 -24.22 -2.84
C ARG A 147 11.10 -24.39 -4.08
N GLY A 148 11.92 -23.40 -4.41
CA GLY A 148 12.84 -23.46 -5.56
C GLY A 148 12.29 -22.90 -6.87
N TYR A 149 11.13 -22.23 -6.87
CA TYR A 149 10.60 -21.51 -8.04
C TYR A 149 11.33 -20.17 -8.23
N VAL A 150 12.63 -20.24 -8.52
CA VAL A 150 13.48 -19.07 -8.79
C VAL A 150 14.00 -19.18 -10.21
N GLU A 151 13.95 -18.08 -10.96
CA GLU A 151 14.56 -18.03 -12.29
C GLU A 151 16.09 -18.11 -12.16
N LYS A 152 16.68 -19.10 -12.81
CA LYS A 152 18.13 -19.19 -12.92
C LYS A 152 18.59 -18.31 -14.08
N GLN A 153 19.50 -17.39 -13.81
CA GLN A 153 20.20 -16.64 -14.86
C GLN A 153 21.47 -17.40 -15.24
N GLU A 154 21.50 -17.93 -16.46
CA GLU A 154 22.72 -18.51 -17.02
C GLU A 154 23.66 -17.40 -17.47
N HIS A 155 24.74 -17.19 -16.71
CA HIS A 155 25.83 -16.31 -17.12
C HIS A 155 26.78 -17.13 -18.00
N ASN A 156 26.90 -16.78 -19.28
CA ASN A 156 27.87 -17.41 -20.18
C ASN A 156 29.28 -16.89 -19.85
N ILE A 157 29.95 -17.54 -18.90
CA ILE A 157 31.32 -17.19 -18.45
C ILE A 157 32.35 -17.42 -19.58
N ASN A 158 32.04 -18.27 -20.56
CA ASN A 158 32.92 -18.63 -21.67
C ASN A 158 33.35 -17.44 -22.56
N ALA A 159 32.53 -16.39 -22.68
CA ALA A 159 32.89 -15.21 -23.48
C ALA A 159 33.91 -14.31 -22.75
N ASN A 160 33.79 -14.19 -21.42
CA ASN A 160 34.63 -13.29 -20.63
C ASN A 160 36.03 -13.90 -20.38
N VAL A 161 36.10 -15.24 -20.25
CA VAL A 161 37.38 -15.96 -20.11
C VAL A 161 38.21 -15.87 -21.39
N LYS A 162 37.61 -15.93 -22.59
CA LYS A 162 38.36 -15.74 -23.85
C LYS A 162 39.01 -14.36 -23.92
N GLY A 163 38.26 -13.29 -23.62
CA GLY A 163 38.80 -11.93 -23.61
C GLY A 163 39.93 -11.74 -22.59
N GLN A 164 39.80 -12.29 -21.38
CA GLN A 164 40.87 -12.23 -20.37
C GLN A 164 42.10 -13.06 -20.76
N MET A 165 41.93 -14.26 -21.34
CA MET A 165 43.05 -15.06 -21.81
C MET A 165 43.76 -14.40 -22.99
N GLU A 166 43.03 -13.74 -23.90
CA GLU A 166 43.63 -12.98 -25.01
C GLU A 166 44.44 -11.77 -24.52
N ILE A 167 43.93 -11.00 -23.55
CA ILE A 167 44.66 -9.89 -22.93
C ILE A 167 45.92 -10.42 -22.24
N THR A 168 45.77 -11.47 -21.40
CA THR A 168 46.88 -12.04 -20.64
C THR A 168 47.96 -12.57 -21.59
N ASN A 169 47.59 -13.28 -22.66
CA ASN A 169 48.55 -13.81 -23.63
C ASN A 169 49.20 -12.72 -24.49
N LYS A 170 48.49 -11.61 -24.77
CA LYS A 170 49.01 -10.49 -25.57
C LYS A 170 50.10 -9.71 -24.84
N TYR A 171 50.01 -9.60 -23.52
CA TYR A 171 50.95 -8.83 -22.70
C TYR A 171 51.87 -9.72 -21.84
N ALA A 172 51.72 -11.05 -21.90
CA ALA A 172 52.62 -11.99 -21.24
C ALA A 172 54.01 -11.95 -21.90
N GLY A 173 55.02 -11.54 -21.12
CA GLY A 173 56.42 -11.53 -21.55
C GLY A 173 56.97 -10.15 -21.93
N LEU A 174 56.16 -9.09 -21.89
CA LEU A 174 56.66 -7.72 -21.97
C LEU A 174 57.27 -7.29 -20.64
N SER A 175 58.38 -6.56 -20.72
CA SER A 175 58.99 -5.90 -19.57
C SER A 175 58.10 -4.76 -19.06
N ILE A 176 58.32 -4.36 -17.81
CA ILE A 176 57.58 -3.26 -17.18
C ILE A 176 57.70 -1.97 -17.99
N ASP A 177 58.89 -1.68 -18.52
CA ASP A 177 59.15 -0.47 -19.32
C ASP A 177 58.36 -0.48 -20.65
N GLU A 178 58.22 -1.64 -21.31
CA GLU A 178 57.44 -1.78 -22.54
C GLU A 178 55.93 -1.63 -22.29
N LEU A 179 55.44 -2.06 -21.13
CA LEU A 179 54.05 -1.88 -20.74
C LEU A 179 53.73 -0.40 -20.46
N ASP A 180 54.65 0.34 -19.84
CA ASP A 180 54.49 1.77 -19.57
C ASP A 180 54.46 2.60 -20.86
N GLU A 181 55.24 2.24 -21.88
CA GLU A 181 55.18 2.90 -23.20
C GLU A 181 53.84 2.66 -23.89
N ILE A 182 53.32 1.42 -23.83
CA ILE A 182 51.99 1.08 -24.38
C ILE A 182 50.89 1.82 -23.64
N GLU A 183 50.96 1.93 -22.31
CA GLU A 183 50.00 2.68 -21.51
C GLU A 183 50.01 4.16 -21.90
N LYS A 184 51.19 4.76 -22.06
CA LYS A 184 51.35 6.15 -22.46
C LYS A 184 50.77 6.43 -23.85
N ASP A 185 50.99 5.54 -24.81
CA ASP A 185 50.42 5.66 -26.16
C ASP A 185 48.88 5.53 -26.14
N LEU A 186 48.34 4.60 -25.35
CA LEU A 186 46.89 4.44 -25.18
C LEU A 186 46.24 5.64 -24.52
N ARG A 187 46.85 6.22 -23.47
CA ARG A 187 46.37 7.43 -22.79
C ARG A 187 46.32 8.63 -23.74
N ASN A 188 47.37 8.81 -24.54
CA ASN A 188 47.43 9.85 -25.57
C ASN A 188 46.32 9.68 -26.63
N LYS A 189 46.08 8.46 -27.10
CA LYS A 189 44.99 8.15 -28.06
C LYS A 189 43.59 8.35 -27.46
N ALA A 190 43.42 8.07 -26.18
CA ALA A 190 42.15 8.26 -25.46
C ALA A 190 41.89 9.73 -25.07
N GLY A 191 42.84 10.64 -25.31
CA GLY A 191 42.73 12.05 -24.93
C GLY A 191 42.74 12.29 -23.42
N LEU A 192 43.22 11.30 -22.66
CA LEU A 192 43.38 11.38 -21.21
C LEU A 192 44.80 11.87 -20.94
N LYS A 193 44.93 13.07 -20.38
CA LYS A 193 46.22 13.59 -19.90
C LYS A 193 46.73 12.80 -18.70
#